data_AF-A0A2V9AXB8-F1
#
_entry.id   AF-A0A2V9AXB8-F1
#
_cell.length_a   1.000
_cell.length_b   1.000
_cell.length_c   1.000
_cell.angle_alpha   90.00
_cell.angle_beta   90.00
_cell.angle_gamma   90.00
#
_symmetry.space_group_name_H-M   'P 1'
#
loop_
_entity.id
_entity.type
_entity.pdbx_description
1 polymer ?
#
loop_
_entity_poly.entity_id
_entity_poly.type
_entity_poly.pdbx_seq_one_letter_code
_entity_poly.pdbx_strand_id
1 'polypeptide(L)'
;MYASLARMMKDTMMRLDAVLDRPAYNFMIHTSPIGEEINDHYHWHVEIIPKLTKVAGFEWGTGFYINPTPPEESARFLREARIGTLAKK
;
A
#
# COMPACT_ATOMS: atom_id res chain seq x y z
N MET A 1 -0.78 7.39 21.54
CA MET A 1 -1.55 6.20 21.13
C MET A 1 -1.13 5.65 19.77
N TYR A 2 -0.99 6.46 18.71
CA TYR A 2 -0.77 5.97 17.32
C TYR A 2 0.69 5.88 16.85
N ALA A 3 1.67 5.99 17.76
CA ALA A 3 3.09 6.06 17.38
C ALA A 3 3.59 4.81 16.63
N SER A 4 3.07 3.62 16.97
CA SER A 4 3.45 2.39 16.27
C SER A 4 2.89 2.35 14.85
N LEU A 5 1.65 2.76 14.63
CA LEU A 5 1.08 2.87 13.29
C LEU A 5 1.84 3.89 12.43
N ALA A 6 2.15 5.07 12.99
CA ALA A 6 2.92 6.08 12.28
C ALA A 6 4.32 5.58 11.89
N ARG A 7 4.99 4.80 12.76
CA ARG A 7 6.28 4.17 12.45
C ARG A 7 6.15 3.12 11.34
N MET A 8 5.14 2.26 11.39
CA MET A 8 4.90 1.26 10.35
C MET A 8 4.60 1.92 9.01
N MET A 9 3.69 2.90 8.97
CA MET A 9 3.38 3.65 7.75
C MET A 9 4.64 4.30 7.15
N LYS A 10 5.46 4.97 7.98
CA LYS A 10 6.72 5.57 7.52
C LYS A 10 7.67 4.53 6.92
N ASP A 11 7.86 3.40 7.60
CA ASP A 11 8.73 2.31 7.12
C ASP A 11 8.22 1.76 5.77
N THR A 12 6.91 1.50 5.66
CA THR A 12 6.28 1.04 4.42
C THR A 12 6.50 2.02 3.26
N MET A 13 6.26 3.32 3.47
CA MET A 13 6.45 4.33 2.42
C MET A 13 7.92 4.46 2.01
N MET A 14 8.86 4.43 2.97
CA MET A 14 10.29 4.48 2.66
C MET A 14 10.75 3.26 1.85
N ARG A 15 10.19 2.07 2.12
CA ARG A 15 10.48 0.86 1.33
C ARG A 15 9.87 0.94 -0.06
N LEU A 16 8.65 1.45 -0.19
CA LEU A 16 8.03 1.70 -1.50
C LEU A 16 8.87 2.67 -2.33
N ASP A 17 9.31 3.78 -1.74
CA ASP A 17 10.19 4.75 -2.40
C ASP A 17 11.49 4.12 -2.91
N ALA A 18 12.10 3.24 -2.10
CA ALA A 18 13.34 2.57 -2.45
C ALA A 18 13.20 1.51 -3.55
N VAL A 19 12.09 0.76 -3.55
CA VAL A 19 11.85 -0.35 -4.49
C VAL A 19 11.28 0.14 -5.83
N LEU A 20 10.48 1.21 -5.81
CA LEU A 20 9.67 1.65 -6.95
C LEU A 20 10.06 3.06 -7.46
N ASP A 21 11.23 3.56 -7.07
CA ASP A 21 11.76 4.89 -7.45
C ASP A 21 10.79 6.04 -7.17
N ARG A 22 10.40 6.19 -5.90
CA ARG A 22 9.54 7.28 -5.38
C ARG A 22 8.22 7.43 -6.16
N PRO A 23 7.40 6.37 -6.24
CA PRO A 23 6.17 6.40 -7.02
C PRO A 23 5.14 7.36 -6.40
N ALA A 24 4.27 7.93 -7.23
CA ALA A 24 3.01 8.47 -6.72
C ALA A 24 2.15 7.33 -6.18
N TYR A 25 1.43 7.54 -5.08
CA TYR A 25 0.54 6.53 -4.50
C TYR A 25 -0.74 7.18 -3.98
N ASN A 26 -1.79 6.37 -3.87
CA ASN A 26 -2.96 6.69 -3.04
C ASN A 26 -2.94 5.77 -1.81
N PHE A 27 -3.52 6.19 -0.70
CA PHE A 27 -3.87 5.29 0.40
C PHE A 27 -5.32 5.50 0.82
N MET A 28 -5.94 4.44 1.33
CA MET A 28 -7.33 4.41 1.74
C MET A 28 -7.42 3.76 3.12
N ILE A 29 -8.28 4.29 3.99
CA ILE A 29 -8.60 3.68 5.27
C ILE A 29 -9.96 2.99 5.09
N HIS A 30 -9.94 1.67 5.19
CA HIS A 30 -11.14 0.84 5.16
C HIS A 30 -11.59 0.62 6.61
N THR A 31 -12.76 1.13 6.96
CA THR A 31 -13.34 1.06 8.30
C THR A 31 -14.80 0.62 8.21
N SER A 32 -15.35 0.16 9.34
CA SER A 32 -16.73 -0.30 9.39
C SER A 32 -17.70 0.82 8.98
N PRO A 33 -18.84 0.48 8.37
CA PRO A 33 -19.91 1.44 8.12
C PRO A 33 -20.32 2.16 9.41
N ILE A 34 -20.74 3.41 9.25
CA ILE A 34 -21.26 4.21 10.37
C ILE A 34 -22.56 3.56 10.86
N GLY A 35 -22.67 3.35 12.19
CA GLY A 35 -23.79 2.66 12.84
C GLY A 35 -23.62 1.14 12.95
N GLU A 36 -22.56 0.56 12.38
CA GLU A 36 -22.19 -0.85 12.49
C GLU A 36 -20.73 -1.00 12.97
N GLU A 37 -20.29 -0.13 13.87
CA GLU A 37 -18.89 -0.02 14.30
C GLU A 37 -18.39 -1.29 15.00
N ILE A 38 -19.28 -1.98 15.72
CA ILE A 38 -19.00 -3.22 16.44
C ILE A 38 -19.62 -4.37 15.65
N ASN A 39 -18.80 -5.02 14.83
CA ASN A 39 -19.16 -6.27 14.18
C ASN A 39 -17.96 -7.23 14.21
N ASP A 40 -18.24 -8.54 14.31
CA ASP A 40 -17.21 -9.58 14.45
C ASP A 40 -16.56 -9.98 13.11
N HIS A 41 -17.03 -9.42 11.99
CA HIS A 41 -16.64 -9.84 10.65
C HIS A 41 -15.75 -8.83 9.93
N TYR A 42 -15.59 -7.62 10.47
CA TYR A 42 -14.87 -6.52 9.85
C TYR A 42 -13.61 -6.17 10.63
N HIS A 43 -12.49 -6.12 9.91
CA HIS A 43 -11.21 -5.69 10.44
C HIS A 43 -10.75 -4.47 9.65
N TRP A 44 -10.69 -3.32 10.32
CA TRP A 44 -10.19 -2.10 9.70
C TRP A 44 -8.74 -2.32 9.21
N HIS A 45 -8.42 -1.72 8.07
CA HIS A 45 -7.08 -1.79 7.52
C HIS A 45 -6.79 -0.57 6.65
N VAL A 46 -5.51 -0.41 6.30
CA VAL A 46 -5.06 0.62 5.36
C VAL A 46 -4.61 -0.08 4.08
N GLU A 47 -5.10 0.40 2.95
CA GLU A 47 -4.66 -0.03 1.63
C GLU A 47 -3.79 1.04 1.00
N ILE A 48 -2.66 0.65 0.40
CA ILE A 48 -1.73 1.55 -0.27
C ILE A 48 -1.56 1.08 -1.71
N ILE A 49 -1.84 1.96 -2.67
CA ILE A 49 -1.83 1.64 -4.10
C ILE A 49 -0.84 2.56 -4.82
N PRO A 50 0.39 2.10 -5.08
CA PRO A 50 1.34 2.79 -5.94
C PRO A 50 0.82 2.86 -7.38
N LYS A 51 0.95 4.02 -8.02
CA LYS A 51 0.56 4.24 -9.42
C LYS A 51 1.72 3.89 -10.35
N LEU A 52 1.78 2.62 -10.77
CA LEU A 52 2.87 2.11 -11.60
C LEU A 52 2.50 2.00 -13.09
N THR A 53 1.23 1.77 -13.39
CA THR A 53 0.73 1.58 -14.75
C THR A 53 -0.53 2.41 -15.00
N LYS A 54 -0.84 2.63 -16.28
CA LYS A 54 -2.12 3.22 -16.69
C LYS A 54 -3.14 2.11 -16.86
N VAL A 55 -4.34 2.33 -16.33
CA VAL A 55 -5.51 1.46 -16.53
C VAL A 55 -5.84 1.43 -18.03
N ALA A 56 -5.97 0.24 -18.63
CA ALA A 56 -6.27 0.06 -20.04
C ALA A 56 -7.77 -0.27 -20.25
N GLY A 57 -8.16 -0.50 -21.52
CA GLY A 57 -9.56 -0.72 -21.89
C GLY A 57 -10.19 -1.97 -21.28
N PHE A 58 -9.39 -2.98 -20.95
CA PHE A 58 -9.87 -4.20 -20.28
C PHE A 58 -10.30 -3.90 -18.84
N GLU A 59 -9.46 -3.24 -18.06
CA GLU A 59 -9.77 -2.94 -16.66
C GLU A 59 -10.95 -1.95 -16.56
N TRP A 60 -11.02 -0.97 -17.47
CA TRP A 60 -12.19 -0.07 -17.56
C TRP A 60 -13.47 -0.80 -17.95
N GLY A 61 -13.39 -1.75 -18.91
CA GLY A 61 -14.56 -2.45 -19.42
C GLY A 61 -15.10 -3.52 -18.47
N THR A 62 -14.26 -4.08 -17.61
CA THR A 62 -14.60 -5.25 -16.79
C THR A 62 -14.57 -5.01 -15.29
N GLY A 63 -13.83 -4.00 -14.82
CA GLY A 63 -13.55 -3.80 -13.39
C GLY A 63 -12.53 -4.78 -12.80
N PHE A 64 -11.98 -5.71 -13.60
CA PHE A 64 -10.90 -6.59 -13.17
C PHE A 64 -9.53 -5.96 -13.42
N TYR A 65 -8.62 -6.18 -12.48
CA TYR A 65 -7.24 -5.70 -12.58
C TYR A 65 -6.30 -6.86 -12.92
N ILE A 66 -5.34 -6.59 -13.80
CA ILE A 66 -4.23 -7.51 -14.06
C ILE A 66 -3.06 -7.08 -13.17
N ASN A 67 -2.67 -7.94 -12.23
CA ASN A 67 -1.46 -7.73 -11.44
C ASN A 67 -0.30 -8.55 -12.06
N PRO A 68 0.69 -7.90 -12.71
CA PRO A 68 1.80 -8.62 -13.33
C PRO A 68 2.81 -9.14 -12.31
N THR A 69 2.80 -8.65 -11.06
CA THR A 69 3.75 -9.03 -10.02
C THR A 69 3.04 -9.79 -8.91
N PRO A 70 3.36 -11.08 -8.70
CA PRO A 70 2.79 -11.85 -7.61
C PRO A 70 3.04 -11.22 -6.24
N PRO A 71 2.13 -11.39 -5.27
CA PRO A 71 2.30 -10.83 -3.93
C PRO A 71 3.54 -11.38 -3.22
N GLU A 72 3.96 -12.61 -3.50
CA GLU A 72 5.15 -13.23 -2.93
C GLU A 72 6.43 -12.49 -3.34
N GLU A 73 6.52 -12.11 -4.62
CA GLU A 73 7.64 -11.33 -5.14
C GLU A 73 7.62 -9.90 -4.59
N SER A 74 6.44 -9.27 -4.57
CA SER A 74 6.25 -7.94 -4.03
C SER A 74 6.69 -7.86 -2.57
N ALA A 75 6.28 -8.85 -1.75
CA ALA A 75 6.65 -8.95 -0.35
C ALA A 75 8.16 -9.19 -0.16
N ARG A 76 8.79 -9.99 -1.03
CA ARG A 76 10.24 -10.21 -1.02
C ARG A 76 10.99 -8.90 -1.27
N PHE A 77 10.63 -8.16 -2.34
CA PHE A 77 11.28 -6.89 -2.66
C PHE A 77 11.17 -5.86 -1.54
N LEU A 78 9.97 -5.70 -0.96
CA LEU A 78 9.77 -4.77 0.16
C LEU A 78 10.59 -5.17 1.41
N ARG A 79 10.72 -6.47 1.69
CA ARG A 79 11.50 -6.97 2.84
C ARG A 79 12.99 -6.73 2.67
N GLU A 80 13.52 -6.95 1.47
CA GLU A 80 14.93 -6.81 1.11
C GLU A 80 15.37 -5.35 0.89
N ALA A 81 14.40 -4.42 0.76
CA ALA A 81 14.65 -3.01 0.57
C ALA A 81 15.57 -2.43 1.67
N ARG A 82 16.70 -1.87 1.25
CA ARG A 82 17.64 -1.16 2.14
C ARG A 82 17.19 0.29 2.31
N ILE A 83 16.45 0.56 3.39
CA ILE A 83 16.11 1.92 3.78
C ILE A 83 17.31 2.59 4.47
N GLY A 84 18.03 3.45 3.73
CA GLY A 84 19.02 4.31 4.35
C GLY A 84 18.35 5.23 5.37
N THR A 85 18.94 5.39 6.56
CA THR A 85 18.50 6.42 7.51
C THR A 85 18.73 7.78 6.85
N LEU A 86 17.68 8.35 6.24
CA LEU A 86 17.61 9.67 5.60
C LEU A 86 18.97 10.39 5.54
N ALA A 87 19.80 10.04 4.55
CA ALA A 87 20.97 10.85 4.24
C ALA A 87 20.44 12.18 3.72
N LYS A 88 20.73 13.24 4.49
CA LYS A 88 20.48 14.64 4.15
C LYS A 88 20.79 14.89 2.68
N LYS A 89 19.83 15.50 1.99
CA LYS A 89 20.12 16.32 0.82
C LYS A 89 19.94 17.77 1.21
#